data_AF-A0A2S8Q3X3-F1
#
_entry.id   AF-A0A2S8Q3X3-F1
#
_cell.length_a   1.000
_cell.length_b   1.000
_cell.length_c   1.000
_cell.angle_alpha   90.00
_cell.angle_beta   90.00
_cell.angle_gamma   90.00
#
_symmetry.space_group_name_H-M   'P 1'
#
loop_
_entity.id
_entity.type
_entity.pdbx_description
1 polymer ?
#
loop_
_entity_poly.entity_id
_entity_poly.type
_entity_poly.pdbx_seq_one_letter_code
_entity_poly.pdbx_strand_id
1 'polypeptide(L)' 'MPGIKLADKQARVAVRNNLPIVHIAAPNLNGVSHNYYQEFNVGALGLVLNNATGATQSVLAGPIKAN' A
#
# COMPACT_ATOMS: atom_id res chain seq x y z
N MET A 1 2.13 12.71 3.76
CA MET A 1 3.33 11.96 4.18
C MET A 1 4.39 12.20 3.14
N PRO A 2 5.65 12.47 3.49
CA PRO A 2 6.67 12.69 2.49
C PRO A 2 7.04 11.32 1.91
N GLY A 3 6.60 11.03 0.69
CA GLY A 3 7.12 9.90 -0.07
C GLY A 3 6.12 9.23 -0.99
N ILE A 4 4.86 9.05 -0.56
CA ILE A 4 3.81 8.43 -1.39
C ILE A 4 2.69 9.42 -1.66
N LYS A 5 2.49 9.76 -2.93
CA LYS A 5 1.39 10.61 -3.41
C LYS A 5 0.68 9.88 -4.54
N LEU A 6 -0.56 9.46 -4.29
CA LEU A 6 -1.39 8.80 -5.30
C LEU A 6 -1.77 9.80 -6.41
N ALA A 7 -1.81 9.31 -7.65
CA ALA A 7 -2.32 10.08 -8.77
C ALA A 7 -3.83 9.96 -8.94
N ASP A 8 -4.44 8.92 -8.36
CA ASP A 8 -5.87 8.67 -8.40
C ASP A 8 -6.41 8.15 -7.05
N LYS A 9 -7.62 7.61 -7.06
CA LYS A 9 -8.32 7.05 -5.88
C LYS A 9 -8.47 5.53 -5.93
N GLN A 10 -7.80 4.84 -6.86
CA GLN A 10 -7.92 3.39 -7.01
C GLN A 10 -7.17 2.65 -5.89
N ALA A 11 -6.01 3.17 -5.51
CA ALA A 11 -5.29 2.76 -4.31
C ALA A 11 -5.64 3.67 -3.12
N ARG A 12 -5.27 3.24 -1.91
CA ARG A 12 -5.37 4.06 -0.70
C ARG A 12 -4.11 3.95 0.13
N VAL A 13 -3.72 5.03 0.80
CA VAL A 13 -2.56 5.05 1.70
C VAL A 13 -3.04 5.20 3.14
N ALA A 14 -2.57 4.31 4.01
CA ALA A 14 -2.65 4.44 5.45
C ALA A 14 -1.25 4.58 6.04
N VAL A 15 -1.18 5.06 7.27
CA VAL A 15 0.08 5.28 7.99
C VAL A 15 0.00 4.58 9.33
N ARG A 16 1.04 3.83 9.68
CA ARG A 16 1.20 3.30 11.02
C ARG A 16 2.63 3.51 11.47
N ASN A 17 2.84 4.20 12.58
CA ASN A 17 4.19 4.43 13.14
C ASN A 17 5.18 4.93 12.07
N ASN A 18 4.76 5.91 11.26
CA ASN A 18 5.54 6.48 10.14
C ASN A 18 5.85 5.53 8.97
N LEU A 19 5.36 4.30 8.98
CA LEU A 19 5.42 3.35 7.86
C LEU A 19 4.20 3.51 6.94
N PRO A 20 4.39 3.77 5.63
CA PRO A 20 3.29 3.77 4.67
C PRO A 20 2.78 2.35 4.41
N ILE A 21 1.46 2.20 4.41
CA ILE A 21 0.75 0.99 4.00
C ILE A 21 -0.13 1.36 2.81
N VAL A 22 0.21 0.86 1.63
CA VAL A 22 -0.56 1.07 0.41
C VAL A 22 -1.52 -0.10 0.24
N HIS A 23 -2.79 0.21 0.34
CA HIS A 23 -3.90 -0.62 -0.09
C HIS A 23 -3.96 -0.57 -1.61
N ILE A 24 -3.56 -1.64 -2.28
CA ILE A 24 -3.41 -1.63 -3.74
C ILE A 24 -4.78 -1.63 -4.43
N ALA A 25 -4.84 -1.09 -5.64
CA ALA A 25 -6.05 -1.13 -6.45
C ALA A 25 -6.50 -2.58 -6.71
N ALA A 26 -7.81 -2.78 -6.91
CA ALA A 26 -8.32 -4.07 -7.36
C ALA A 26 -7.62 -4.50 -8.66
N PRO A 27 -7.31 -5.79 -8.84
CA PRO A 27 -6.69 -6.27 -10.07
C PRO A 27 -7.65 -6.13 -11.25
N ASN A 28 -7.09 -5.88 -12.43
CA ASN A 28 -7.85 -5.99 -13.68
C ASN A 28 -8.12 -7.47 -14.05
N LEU A 29 -8.77 -7.70 -15.20
CA LEU A 29 -9.12 -9.05 -15.67
C LEU A 29 -7.91 -9.99 -15.87
N ASN A 30 -6.70 -9.43 -15.99
CA ASN A 30 -5.46 -10.19 -16.15
C ASN A 30 -4.73 -10.40 -14.82
N GLY A 31 -5.34 -10.03 -13.68
CA GLY A 31 -4.73 -10.15 -12.36
C GLY A 31 -3.73 -9.05 -12.01
N VAL A 32 -3.64 -7.96 -12.81
CA VAL A 32 -2.68 -6.89 -12.57
C VAL A 32 -3.33 -5.75 -11.78
N SER A 33 -2.74 -5.39 -10.64
CA SER A 33 -3.10 -4.18 -9.89
C SER A 33 -2.31 -2.98 -10.42
N HIS A 34 -3.00 -2.06 -11.10
CA HIS A 34 -2.39 -0.84 -11.65
C HIS A 34 -2.56 0.29 -10.64
N ASN A 35 -1.45 0.75 -10.07
CA ASN A 35 -1.44 1.79 -9.05
C ASN A 35 -0.67 3.01 -9.59
N TYR A 36 -1.33 4.17 -9.66
CA TYR A 36 -0.72 5.38 -10.20
C TYR A 36 -0.27 6.32 -9.08
N TYR A 37 0.95 6.84 -9.21
CA TYR A 37 1.58 7.70 -8.23
C TYR A 37 2.12 8.95 -8.91
N GLN A 38 1.90 10.10 -8.29
CA GLN A 38 2.65 11.32 -8.61
C GLN A 38 4.04 11.26 -7.98
N GLU A 39 4.16 10.64 -6.81
CA GLU A 39 5.41 10.42 -6.10
C GLU A 39 5.38 9.03 -5.44
N PHE A 40 6.45 8.25 -5.64
CA PHE A 40 6.63 6.94 -5.01
C PHE A 40 8.06 6.82 -4.49
N ASN A 41 8.25 7.09 -3.20
CA ASN A 41 9.54 7.03 -2.52
C ASN A 41 9.44 6.11 -1.31
N VAL A 42 10.43 5.24 -1.16
CA VAL A 42 10.52 4.29 -0.04
C VAL A 42 11.66 4.74 0.87
N GLY A 43 11.32 5.13 2.09
CA GLY A 43 12.32 5.50 3.10
C GLY A 43 12.99 4.29 3.75
N ALA A 44 13.92 4.53 4.68
CA ALA A 44 14.69 3.48 5.34
C ALA A 44 13.83 2.45 6.11
N LEU A 45 12.66 2.85 6.61
CA LEU A 45 11.70 1.95 7.28
C LEU A 45 10.95 1.03 6.30
N GLY A 46 11.08 1.27 5.00
CA GLY A 46 10.37 0.54 3.97
C GLY A 46 8.94 1.03 3.73
N LEU A 47 8.15 0.17 3.09
CA LEU A 47 6.75 0.37 2.74
C LEU A 47 6.06 -1.00 2.66
N VAL A 48 4.76 -1.05 2.97
CA VAL A 48 3.95 -2.26 2.79
C VAL A 48 2.96 -2.07 1.65
N LEU A 49 3.03 -2.94 0.64
CA LEU A 49 1.95 -3.14 -0.33
C LEU A 49 0.99 -4.19 0.23
N ASN A 50 -0.22 -3.77 0.61
CA ASN A 50 -1.23 -4.67 1.16
C ASN A 50 -2.01 -5.33 0.02
N ASN A 51 -1.68 -6.59 -0.27
CA ASN A 51 -2.40 -7.48 -1.18
C ASN A 51 -3.12 -8.62 -0.42
N ALA A 52 -3.42 -8.43 0.86
CA ALA A 52 -4.00 -9.47 1.69
C ALA A 52 -5.51 -9.60 1.43
N THR A 53 -6.00 -10.83 1.24
CA THR A 53 -7.44 -11.14 1.14
C THR A 53 -8.10 -11.42 2.50
N GLY A 54 -7.30 -11.45 3.57
CA GLY A 54 -7.71 -11.68 4.95
C GLY A 54 -6.78 -10.97 5.93
N ALA A 55 -7.12 -10.99 7.22
CA ALA A 55 -6.22 -10.45 8.25
C ALA A 55 -4.92 -11.26 8.29
N THR A 56 -3.78 -10.56 8.35
CA THR A 56 -2.45 -11.20 8.29
C THR A 56 -1.40 -10.39 9.05
N GLN A 57 -0.25 -11.01 9.30
CA GLN A 57 0.91 -10.40 9.95
C GLN A 57 1.90 -9.90 8.90
N SER A 58 1.99 -8.58 8.72
CA SER A 58 3.08 -7.96 7.96
C SER A 58 4.36 -7.92 8.80
N VAL A 59 5.50 -8.17 8.17
CA VAL A 59 6.82 -8.05 8.81
C VAL A 59 7.09 -6.62 9.27
N LEU A 60 6.72 -5.61 8.46
CA LEU A 60 7.01 -4.20 8.76
C LEU A 60 5.87 -3.51 9.52
N ALA A 61 4.61 -3.79 9.16
CA ALA A 61 3.45 -3.09 9.73
C ALA A 61 2.76 -3.83 10.89
N GLY A 62 3.24 -5.03 11.23
CA GLY A 62 2.58 -5.90 12.19
C GLY A 62 1.21 -6.41 11.70
N PRO A 63 0.23 -6.62 12.59
CA PRO A 63 -1.10 -7.08 12.19
C PRO A 63 -1.81 -6.06 11.29
N ILE A 64 -2.23 -6.49 10.09
CA ILE A 64 -3.00 -5.70 9.12
C ILE A 64 -4.29 -6.44 8.75
N LYS A 65 -5.33 -5.67 8.39
CA LYS A 65 -6.57 -6.21 7.83
C LYS A 65 -6.38 -6.51 6.34
N ALA A 66 -7.34 -7.24 5.77
CA ALA A 66 -7.48 -7.38 4.33
C ALA A 66 -7.45 -5.99 3.65
N ASN A 67 -6.99 -5.99 2.40
CA ASN A 67 -7.00 -4.82 1.56
C ASN A 67 -8.44 -4.41 1.21
#